data_AF-A0A0N4XV37-F1
#
_entry.id   AF-A0A0N4XV37-F1
#
_cell.length_a   1.000
_cell.length_b   1.000
_cell.length_c   1.000
_cell.angle_alpha   90.00
_cell.angle_beta   90.00
_cell.angle_gamma   90.00
#
_symmetry.space_group_name_H-M   'P 1'
#
loop_
_entity.id
_entity.type
_entity.pdbx_description
1 polymer ?
#
loop_
_entity_poly.entity_id
_entity_poly.type
_entity_poly.pdbx_seq_one_letter_code
_entity_poly.pdbx_strand_id
1 'polypeptide(L)'
;MADGKMSDVLSPTAKALARAAVIAHNEGDEGCVRAILSALWNLASHSDRNKRAICDEPGFLSLLSLLLSNDARMTAVVESASGILKYVSQYLSANSSHLSARPELAAQLVQLLSSASFTIVANTLGALANLIAKDPHLQVQSNSLLVPPQHVDDSAA
;
A
#
# COMPACT_ATOMS: atom_id res chain seq x y z
N MET A 1 -19.33 -11.33 -15.54
CA MET A 1 -18.66 -10.61 -14.44
C MET A 1 -18.89 -9.11 -14.63
N ALA A 2 -19.66 -8.47 -13.75
CA ALA A 2 -19.96 -7.04 -13.82
C ALA A 2 -18.75 -6.14 -13.45
N ASP A 3 -17.78 -6.69 -12.70
CA ASP A 3 -16.59 -5.95 -12.22
C ASP A 3 -15.60 -5.57 -13.32
N GLY A 4 -15.44 -6.39 -14.37
CA GLY A 4 -14.46 -6.12 -15.42
C GLY A 4 -14.77 -4.84 -16.20
N LYS A 5 -16.03 -4.68 -16.64
CA LYS A 5 -16.46 -3.49 -17.39
C LYS A 5 -16.47 -2.23 -16.53
N MET A 6 -16.85 -2.33 -15.26
CA MET A 6 -16.86 -1.17 -14.35
C MET A 6 -15.43 -0.69 -14.05
N SER A 7 -14.51 -1.62 -13.83
CA SER A 7 -13.08 -1.32 -13.64
C SER A 7 -12.47 -0.62 -14.87
N ASP A 8 -12.87 -1.02 -16.08
CA ASP A 8 -12.38 -0.41 -17.32
C ASP A 8 -12.78 1.06 -17.46
N VAL A 9 -13.98 1.39 -17.00
CA VAL A 9 -14.50 2.77 -17.03
C VAL A 9 -13.86 3.61 -15.92
N LEU A 10 -13.59 3.04 -14.75
CA LEU A 10 -13.10 3.78 -13.57
C LEU A 10 -11.57 3.94 -13.51
N SER A 11 -10.81 3.07 -14.17
CA SER A 11 -9.33 3.13 -14.16
C SER A 11 -8.78 4.47 -14.67
N PRO A 12 -9.28 5.05 -15.78
CA PRO A 12 -8.90 6.40 -16.21
C PRO A 12 -9.16 7.47 -15.13
N THR A 13 -10.27 7.36 -14.40
CA THR A 13 -10.61 8.26 -13.29
C THR A 13 -9.63 8.13 -12.13
N ALA A 14 -9.25 6.91 -11.76
CA ALA A 14 -8.26 6.68 -10.71
C ALA A 14 -6.90 7.31 -11.06
N LYS A 15 -6.46 7.17 -12.32
CA LYS A 15 -5.25 7.82 -12.83
C LYS A 15 -5.35 9.34 -12.79
N ALA A 16 -6.46 9.90 -13.29
CA ALA A 16 -6.67 11.35 -13.32
C ALA A 16 -6.70 11.96 -11.91
N LEU A 17 -7.32 11.27 -10.95
CA LEU A 17 -7.33 11.69 -9.54
C LEU A 17 -5.94 11.61 -8.91
N ALA A 18 -5.16 10.55 -9.16
CA ALA A 18 -3.79 10.45 -8.68
C ALA A 18 -2.93 11.62 -9.19
N ARG A 19 -3.06 11.97 -10.47
CA ARG A 19 -2.41 13.15 -11.05
C ARG A 19 -2.87 14.45 -10.40
N ALA A 20 -4.18 14.63 -10.24
CA ALA A 20 -4.76 15.82 -9.63
C ALA A 20 -4.29 16.01 -8.19
N ALA A 21 -4.13 14.93 -7.41
CA ALA A 21 -3.57 15.00 -6.06
C ALA A 21 -2.14 15.56 -6.05
N VAL A 22 -1.29 15.13 -6.98
CA VAL A 22 0.09 15.63 -7.11
C VAL A 22 0.10 17.12 -7.47
N ILE A 23 -0.75 17.53 -8.42
CA ILE A 23 -0.87 18.94 -8.81
C ILE A 23 -1.37 19.79 -7.63
N ALA A 24 -2.48 19.40 -7.01
CA ALA A 24 -3.07 20.11 -5.88
C ALA A 24 -2.09 20.23 -4.70
N HIS A 25 -1.31 19.19 -4.43
CA HIS A 25 -0.27 19.23 -3.41
C HIS A 25 0.81 20.28 -3.73
N ASN A 26 1.30 20.31 -4.98
CA ASN A 26 2.31 21.28 -5.42
C ASN A 26 1.79 22.72 -5.39
N GLU A 27 0.48 22.92 -5.54
CA GLU A 27 -0.19 24.23 -5.44
C GLU A 27 -0.55 24.61 -4.00
N GLY A 28 -0.34 23.72 -3.02
CA GLY A 28 -0.67 23.97 -1.61
C GLY A 28 -2.17 23.84 -1.28
N ASP A 29 -2.98 23.23 -2.15
CA ASP A 29 -4.41 23.02 -1.93
C ASP A 29 -4.66 21.74 -1.09
N GLU A 30 -4.45 21.85 0.22
CA GLU A 30 -4.67 20.75 1.16
C GLU A 30 -6.12 20.25 1.20
N GLY A 31 -7.09 21.13 0.91
CA GLY A 31 -8.51 20.79 0.89
C GLY A 31 -8.83 19.85 -0.26
N CYS A 32 -8.34 20.18 -1.45
CA CYS A 32 -8.46 19.36 -2.65
C CYS A 32 -7.73 18.01 -2.49
N VAL A 33 -6.49 18.02 -1.99
CA VAL A 33 -5.74 16.80 -1.70
C VAL A 33 -6.53 15.85 -0.80
N ARG A 34 -7.11 16.35 0.29
CA ARG A 34 -7.90 15.53 1.22
C ARG A 34 -9.09 14.87 0.53
N ALA A 35 -9.87 15.63 -0.24
CA ALA A 35 -11.03 15.11 -0.96
C ALA A 35 -10.64 14.05 -1.99
N ILE A 36 -9.57 14.29 -2.75
CA ILE A 36 -9.07 13.37 -3.76
C ILE A 36 -8.59 12.06 -3.13
N LEU A 37 -7.83 12.11 -2.02
CA LEU A 37 -7.33 10.92 -1.35
C LEU A 37 -8.47 10.05 -0.81
N SER A 38 -9.52 10.65 -0.24
CA SER A 38 -10.70 9.89 0.20
C SER A 38 -11.39 9.18 -0.98
N ALA A 39 -11.50 9.83 -2.15
CA ALA A 39 -12.04 9.19 -3.35
C ALA A 39 -11.12 8.05 -3.86
N LEU A 40 -9.81 8.27 -3.88
CA LEU A 40 -8.83 7.28 -4.31
C LEU A 40 -8.78 6.05 -3.39
N TRP A 41 -8.95 6.23 -2.08
CA TRP A 41 -9.05 5.10 -1.16
C TRP A 41 -10.20 4.16 -1.55
N ASN A 42 -11.38 4.72 -1.81
CA ASN A 42 -12.53 3.94 -2.27
C ASN A 42 -12.20 3.22 -3.59
N LEU A 43 -11.70 3.95 -4.60
CA LEU A 43 -11.39 3.38 -5.92
C LEU A 43 -10.32 2.27 -5.85
N ALA A 44 -9.31 2.41 -4.99
CA ALA A 44 -8.23 1.42 -4.83
C ALA A 44 -8.77 0.07 -4.28
N SER A 45 -9.88 0.09 -3.53
CA SER A 45 -10.46 -1.11 -2.93
C SER A 45 -11.16 -2.04 -3.96
N HIS A 46 -11.57 -1.52 -5.11
CA HIS A 46 -12.47 -2.22 -6.03
C HIS A 46 -11.77 -3.04 -7.12
N SER A 47 -10.57 -2.67 -7.58
CA SER A 47 -9.96 -3.37 -8.71
C SER A 47 -8.44 -3.22 -8.80
N ASP A 48 -7.79 -4.29 -9.26
CA ASP A 48 -6.35 -4.29 -9.57
C ASP A 48 -5.97 -3.32 -10.69
N ARG A 49 -6.88 -3.02 -11.63
CA ARG A 49 -6.62 -1.98 -12.64
C ARG A 49 -6.52 -0.59 -12.01
N ASN A 50 -7.37 -0.29 -11.03
CA ASN A 50 -7.30 0.98 -10.28
C ASN A 50 -6.01 1.04 -9.47
N LYS A 51 -5.66 -0.04 -8.76
CA LYS A 51 -4.39 -0.11 -8.01
C LYS A 51 -3.18 0.16 -8.91
N ARG A 52 -3.15 -0.49 -10.09
CA ARG A 52 -2.13 -0.25 -11.12
C ARG A 52 -2.12 1.21 -11.58
N ALA A 53 -3.28 1.75 -11.97
CA ALA A 53 -3.41 3.11 -12.47
C ALA A 53 -2.93 4.17 -11.46
N ILE A 54 -3.19 3.92 -10.17
CA ILE A 54 -2.74 4.75 -9.06
C ILE A 54 -1.22 4.66 -8.87
N CYS A 55 -0.66 3.45 -8.81
CA CYS A 55 0.78 3.26 -8.60
C CYS A 55 1.63 3.73 -9.77
N ASP A 56 1.14 3.55 -11.00
CA ASP A 56 1.87 3.87 -12.22
C ASP A 56 1.75 5.38 -12.57
N GLU A 57 0.97 6.18 -11.82
CA GLU A 57 0.94 7.63 -12.02
C GLU A 57 2.18 8.29 -11.38
N PRO A 58 2.98 9.04 -12.17
CA PRO A 58 4.22 9.65 -11.69
C PRO A 58 4.02 10.56 -10.48
N GLY A 59 4.90 10.42 -9.48
CA GLY A 59 4.92 11.26 -8.28
C GLY A 59 3.87 10.91 -7.23
N PHE A 60 2.86 10.10 -7.54
CA PHE A 60 1.78 9.82 -6.58
C PHE A 60 2.24 8.95 -5.40
N LEU A 61 3.08 7.93 -5.63
CA LEU A 61 3.65 7.14 -4.54
C LEU A 61 4.56 7.98 -3.62
N SER A 62 5.33 8.92 -4.19
CA SER A 62 6.14 9.86 -3.43
C SER A 62 5.28 10.82 -2.60
N LEU A 63 4.15 11.29 -3.16
CA LEU A 63 3.17 12.06 -2.42
C LEU A 63 2.59 11.26 -1.25
N LEU A 64 2.19 10.00 -1.47
CA LEU A 64 1.69 9.16 -0.38
C LEU A 64 2.72 9.01 0.74
N SER A 65 3.99 8.76 0.39
CA SER A 65 5.12 8.70 1.35
C SER A 65 5.21 9.99 2.17
N LEU A 66 5.19 11.15 1.53
CA LEU A 66 5.27 12.46 2.19
C LEU A 66 4.11 12.73 3.16
N LEU A 67 2.91 12.21 2.85
CA LEU A 67 1.72 12.40 3.68
C LEU A 67 1.67 11.47 4.90
N LEU A 68 2.54 10.46 5.00
CA LEU A 68 2.63 9.58 6.17
C LEU A 68 3.30 10.32 7.33
N SER A 69 2.47 10.88 8.22
CA SER A 69 2.91 11.65 9.38
C SER A 69 2.21 11.17 10.66
N ASN A 70 2.91 11.28 11.79
CA ASN A 70 2.33 11.08 13.12
C ASN A 70 1.69 12.37 13.71
N ASP A 71 1.60 13.44 12.92
CA ASP A 71 0.91 14.67 13.35
C ASP A 71 -0.60 14.43 13.46
N ALA A 72 -1.16 14.62 14.66
CA ALA A 72 -2.58 14.47 14.95
C ALA A 72 -3.48 15.37 14.06
N ARG A 73 -2.98 16.52 13.61
CA ARG A 73 -3.71 17.43 12.70
C ARG A 73 -3.89 16.84 11.30
N MET A 74 -3.02 15.91 10.93
CA MET A 74 -3.02 15.24 9.62
C MET A 74 -3.80 13.93 9.63
N THR A 75 -4.39 13.51 10.75
CA THR A 75 -5.02 12.19 10.93
C THR A 75 -5.93 11.79 9.76
N ALA A 76 -6.88 12.63 9.34
CA ALA A 76 -7.80 12.28 8.24
C ALA A 76 -7.10 12.08 6.88
N VAL A 77 -6.03 12.85 6.62
CA VAL A 77 -5.20 12.71 5.42
C VAL A 77 -4.40 11.41 5.48
N VAL A 78 -3.80 11.12 6.64
CA VAL A 78 -3.00 9.90 6.87
C VAL A 78 -3.89 8.65 6.82
N GLU A 79 -5.12 8.70 7.33
CA GLU A 79 -6.10 7.62 7.19
C GLU A 79 -6.37 7.29 5.73
N SER A 80 -6.59 8.32 4.90
CA SER A 80 -6.82 8.13 3.47
C SER A 80 -5.55 7.62 2.76
N ALA A 81 -4.39 8.20 3.03
CA ALA A 81 -3.12 7.81 2.42
C ALA A 81 -2.73 6.37 2.78
N SER A 82 -2.77 6.02 4.07
CA SER A 82 -2.53 4.65 4.53
C SER A 82 -3.56 3.66 3.99
N GLY A 83 -4.82 4.09 3.85
CA GLY A 83 -5.90 3.29 3.26
C GLY A 83 -5.66 2.97 1.78
N ILE A 84 -5.19 3.94 1.00
CA ILE A 84 -4.73 3.70 -0.38
C ILE A 84 -3.57 2.69 -0.37
N LEU A 85 -2.54 2.92 0.45
CA LEU A 85 -1.37 2.05 0.55
C LEU A 85 -1.74 0.61 0.93
N LYS A 86 -2.68 0.40 1.85
CA LYS A 86 -3.22 -0.92 2.20
C LYS A 86 -3.66 -1.68 0.94
N TYR A 87 -4.44 -1.06 0.07
CA TYR A 87 -4.94 -1.74 -1.13
C TYR A 87 -3.88 -1.86 -2.22
N VAL A 88 -3.13 -0.79 -2.49
CA VAL A 88 -2.15 -0.82 -3.59
C VAL A 88 -0.90 -1.65 -3.25
N SER A 89 -0.64 -1.92 -1.97
CA SER A 89 0.48 -2.77 -1.52
C SER A 89 0.45 -4.17 -2.14
N GLN A 90 -0.73 -4.73 -2.44
CA GLN A 90 -0.86 -5.99 -3.16
C GLN A 90 -0.21 -5.92 -4.55
N TYR A 91 -0.54 -4.88 -5.32
CA TYR A 91 0.05 -4.61 -6.62
C TYR A 91 1.55 -4.31 -6.50
N LEU A 92 1.93 -3.44 -5.56
CA LEU A 92 3.33 -3.09 -5.31
C LEU A 92 4.16 -4.35 -5.03
N SER A 93 3.67 -5.27 -4.19
CA SER A 93 4.37 -6.51 -3.84
C SER A 93 4.60 -7.45 -5.04
N ALA A 94 3.69 -7.43 -6.03
CA ALA A 94 3.70 -8.34 -7.17
C ALA A 94 4.40 -7.75 -8.40
N ASN A 95 4.66 -6.44 -8.41
CA ASN A 95 5.18 -5.74 -9.58
C ASN A 95 6.59 -5.19 -9.33
N SER A 96 7.55 -5.53 -10.20
CA SER A 96 8.96 -5.15 -10.04
C SER A 96 9.23 -3.67 -10.37
N SER A 97 8.36 -2.99 -11.10
CA SER A 97 8.54 -1.59 -11.52
C SER A 97 8.63 -0.60 -10.35
N HIS A 98 8.15 -1.00 -9.16
CA HIS A 98 8.08 -0.15 -7.97
C HIS A 98 8.95 -0.65 -6.80
N LEU A 99 9.96 -1.49 -7.09
CA LEU A 99 10.79 -2.10 -6.04
C LEU A 99 11.51 -1.08 -5.15
N SER A 100 11.95 0.04 -5.72
CA SER A 100 12.67 1.08 -5.00
C SER A 100 11.83 1.81 -3.94
N ALA A 101 10.51 1.91 -4.15
CA ALA A 101 9.60 2.59 -3.23
C ALA A 101 9.22 1.73 -2.01
N ARG A 102 9.35 0.40 -2.10
CA ARG A 102 8.84 -0.51 -1.05
C ARG A 102 9.53 -0.34 0.32
N PRO A 103 10.88 -0.25 0.40
CA PRO A 103 11.55 -0.14 1.71
C PRO A 103 11.22 1.17 2.42
N GLU A 104 11.17 2.29 1.69
CA GLU A 104 10.83 3.60 2.23
C GLU A 104 9.40 3.63 2.77
N LEU A 105 8.43 3.16 1.97
CA LEU A 105 7.03 3.06 2.39
C LEU A 105 6.89 2.13 3.61
N ALA A 106 7.56 0.98 3.63
CA ALA A 106 7.51 0.06 4.77
C ALA A 106 8.06 0.71 6.04
N ALA A 107 9.18 1.43 5.96
CA ALA A 107 9.77 2.12 7.10
C ALA A 107 8.83 3.20 7.67
N GLN A 108 8.22 4.02 6.81
CA GLN A 108 7.25 5.04 7.25
C GLN A 108 5.99 4.42 7.84
N LEU A 109 5.48 3.35 7.25
CA LEU A 109 4.34 2.60 7.77
C LEU A 109 4.64 2.05 9.17
N VAL A 110 5.83 1.49 9.42
CA VAL A 110 6.21 1.03 10.78
C VAL A 110 6.10 2.17 11.81
N GLN A 111 6.47 3.40 11.45
CA GLN A 111 6.35 4.56 12.36
C GLN A 111 4.89 4.90 12.70
N LEU A 112 3.93 4.55 11.85
CA LEU A 112 2.50 4.81 12.07
C LEU A 112 1.83 3.77 12.99
N LEU A 113 2.53 2.68 13.36
CA LEU A 113 1.98 1.67 14.28
C LEU A 113 1.75 2.22 15.70
N SER A 114 2.37 3.34 16.07
CA SER A 114 2.12 4.05 17.32
C SER A 114 1.00 5.09 17.24
N SER A 115 0.30 5.20 16.10
CA SER A 115 -0.78 6.17 15.93
C SER A 115 -1.95 5.89 16.89
N ALA A 116 -2.58 6.97 17.38
CA ALA A 116 -3.81 6.87 18.17
C ALA A 116 -5.05 6.53 17.32
N SER A 117 -4.98 6.62 15.99
CA SER A 117 -6.08 6.22 15.10
C SER A 117 -6.02 4.72 14.81
N PHE A 118 -7.06 4.00 15.23
CA PHE A 118 -7.24 2.59 14.88
C PHE A 118 -7.25 2.35 13.37
N THR A 119 -7.84 3.27 12.59
CA THR A 119 -7.88 3.20 11.14
C THR A 119 -6.48 3.22 10.54
N ILE A 120 -5.62 4.13 11.01
CA ILE A 120 -4.22 4.23 10.57
C ILE A 120 -3.47 2.93 10.90
N VAL A 121 -3.58 2.43 12.13
CA VAL A 121 -2.91 1.19 12.56
C VAL A 121 -3.39 -0.01 11.72
N ALA A 122 -4.70 -0.17 11.53
CA ALA A 122 -5.27 -1.26 10.74
C ALA A 122 -4.85 -1.21 9.26
N ASN A 123 -4.87 -0.03 8.65
CA ASN A 123 -4.42 0.16 7.27
C ASN A 123 -2.94 -0.14 7.12
N THR A 124 -2.13 0.32 8.08
CA THR A 124 -0.69 0.11 8.14
C THR A 124 -0.33 -1.36 8.21
N LEU A 125 -0.95 -2.11 9.12
CA LEU A 125 -0.75 -3.56 9.24
C LEU A 125 -1.10 -4.28 7.94
N GLY A 126 -2.22 -3.91 7.30
CA GLY A 126 -2.61 -4.48 6.01
C GLY A 126 -1.63 -4.19 4.87
N ALA A 127 -1.05 -2.99 4.83
CA ALA A 127 -0.03 -2.64 3.85
C ALA A 127 1.29 -3.41 4.10
N LEU A 128 1.76 -3.43 5.35
CA LEU A 128 2.99 -4.11 5.75
C LEU A 128 2.91 -5.61 5.50
N ALA A 129 1.76 -6.24 5.73
CA ALA A 129 1.56 -7.67 5.44
C ALA A 129 1.85 -8.01 3.97
N ASN A 130 1.58 -7.12 3.01
CA ASN A 130 1.90 -7.37 1.60
C ASN A 130 3.33 -6.98 1.23
N LEU A 131 3.84 -5.87 1.78
CA LEU A 131 5.16 -5.35 1.44
C LEU A 131 6.29 -6.20 2.06
N ILE A 132 6.08 -6.71 3.28
CA ILE A 132 7.08 -7.47 4.05
C ILE A 132 6.99 -8.98 3.78
N ALA A 133 5.80 -9.54 3.47
CA ALA A 133 5.67 -10.98 3.22
C ALA A 133 6.47 -11.50 2.03
N LYS A 134 7.03 -10.62 1.19
CA LYS A 134 7.91 -10.97 0.07
C LYS A 134 9.36 -10.53 0.28
N ASP A 135 9.74 -10.16 1.50
CA ASP A 135 11.14 -10.01 1.86
C ASP A 135 11.81 -11.40 1.88
N PRO A 136 12.83 -11.65 1.04
CA PRO A 136 13.52 -12.93 0.99
C PRO A 136 14.07 -13.38 2.35
N HIS A 137 14.49 -12.44 3.20
CA HIS A 137 15.07 -12.77 4.51
C HIS A 137 14.04 -13.34 5.48
N LEU A 138 12.82 -12.80 5.48
CA LEU A 138 11.72 -13.30 6.34
C LEU A 138 11.06 -14.56 5.76
N GLN A 139 11.03 -14.70 4.44
CA GLN A 139 10.60 -15.93 3.76
C GLN A 139 11.51 -17.12 4.09
N VAL A 140 12.84 -16.92 4.08
CA VAL A 140 13.80 -17.97 4.47
C VAL A 140 13.56 -18.41 5.90
N GLN A 141 13.30 -17.48 6.83
CA GLN A 141 13.05 -17.80 8.23
C GLN A 141 11.71 -18.52 8.46
N SER A 142 10.67 -18.20 7.68
CA SER A 142 9.39 -18.91 7.70
C SER A 142 9.47 -20.30 7.07
N ASN A 143 10.24 -20.48 5.98
CA ASN A 143 10.44 -21.81 5.37
C ASN A 143 11.25 -22.74 6.27
N SER A 144 12.21 -22.22 7.03
CA SER A 144 12.98 -22.98 8.02
C SER A 144 12.12 -23.54 9.17
N LEU A 145 11.00 -22.89 9.48
CA LEU A 145 10.07 -23.33 10.54
C LEU A 145 9.02 -24.35 10.05
N LEU A 146 8.89 -24.53 8.74
CA LEU A 146 7.93 -25.44 8.10
C LEU A 146 8.56 -26.75 7.60
N VAL A 147 9.87 -26.93 7.75
CA VAL A 147 10.52 -28.23 7.52
C VAL A 147 10.38 -29.04 8.81
N PRO A 148 9.49 -30.05 8.89
CA PRO A 148 9.48 -30.96 10.03
C PRO A 148 10.85 -31.68 10.09
N PRO A 149 11.36 -31.97 11.30
CA PRO A 149 12.63 -32.69 11.44
C PRO A 149 12.54 -33.99 10.64
N GLN A 150 13.49 -34.20 9.74
CA GLN A 150 13.68 -35.47 9.05
C GLN A 150 13.86 -36.53 10.15
N HIS A 151 12.90 -37.45 10.26
CA HIS A 151 13.07 -38.64 11.07
C HIS A 151 14.27 -39.38 10.48
N VAL A 152 15.37 -39.40 11.22
CA VAL A 152 16.48 -40.29 10.92
C VAL A 152 15.94 -41.69 11.18
N ASP A 153 15.63 -42.41 10.10
CA ASP A 153 15.41 -43.85 10.17
C ASP A 153 16.75 -44.48 10.57
N ASP A 154 16.92 -44.73 11.86
CA ASP A 154 17.87 -45.73 12.35
C ASP A 154 17.33 -47.11 11.97
N SER A 155 17.55 -47.47 10.71
CA SER A 155 17.52 -48.85 10.26
C SER A 155 18.83 -49.14 9.55
N ALA A 156 19.84 -49.54 10.31
CA ALA A 156 20.88 -50.45 9.85
C ALA A 156 21.71 -51.01 11.01
N ALA A 157 21.55 -52.32 11.21
CA ALA A 157 22.46 -53.28 11.85
C ALA A 157 22.53 -53.35 13.38
#